data_AF-A0A7M5WLA8-F1
#
_entry.id   AF-A0A7M5WLA8-F1
#
_cell.length_a   1.000
_cell.length_b   1.000
_cell.length_c   1.000
_cell.angle_alpha   90.00
_cell.angle_beta   90.00
_cell.angle_gamma   90.00
#
_symmetry.space_group_name_H-M   'P 1'
#
loop_
_entity.id
_entity.type
_entity.pdbx_description
1 polymer ?
#
loop_
_entity_poly.entity_id
_entity_poly.type
_entity_poly.pdbx_seq_one_letter_code
_entity_poly.pdbx_strand_id
1 'polypeptide(L)'
;QNNTSVVIQLFFVLLLVLANGIQAFRARKLPSHFKETNHVIYSSFTTVLLIAASTGIYFAQKSFNVKDRVLWISIHLLNALNFLLIYIYKMFVMLFKPQRNTTEAFNEKRTKRINNQFLN
;
A
#
# COMPACT_ATOMS: atom_id res chain seq x y z
N GLN A 1 7.30 -31.91 -10.34
CA GLN A 1 7.32 -30.49 -9.96
C GLN A 1 7.72 -30.45 -8.49
N ASN A 2 8.89 -29.89 -8.16
CA ASN A 2 9.44 -29.96 -6.81
C ASN A 2 8.52 -29.19 -5.85
N ASN A 3 7.97 -29.89 -4.84
CA ASN A 3 7.08 -29.34 -3.82
C ASN A 3 7.64 -28.06 -3.16
N THR A 4 8.97 -27.92 -3.15
CA THR A 4 9.72 -26.77 -2.68
C THR A 4 9.26 -25.44 -3.29
N SER A 5 8.95 -25.40 -4.59
CA SER A 5 8.54 -24.16 -5.26
C SER A 5 7.17 -23.69 -4.77
N VAL A 6 6.23 -24.61 -4.59
CA VAL A 6 4.90 -24.31 -4.04
C VAL A 6 4.97 -23.85 -2.59
N VAL A 7 5.84 -24.47 -1.78
CA VAL A 7 6.06 -24.07 -0.37
C VAL A 7 6.65 -22.66 -0.28
N ILE A 8 7.64 -22.32 -1.12
CA ILE A 8 8.23 -20.98 -1.18
C ILE A 8 7.16 -19.94 -1.57
N GLN A 9 6.30 -20.27 -2.53
CA GLN A 9 5.24 -19.38 -3.01
C GLN A 9 4.17 -19.14 -1.95
N LEU A 10 3.72 -20.19 -1.24
CA LEU A 10 2.81 -20.09 -0.10
C LEU A 10 3.40 -19.23 1.02
N PHE A 11 4.68 -19.41 1.32
CA PHE A 11 5.39 -18.60 2.31
C PHE A 11 5.43 -17.12 1.90
N PHE A 12 5.69 -16.82 0.63
CA PHE A 12 5.70 -15.45 0.12
C PHE A 12 4.32 -14.79 0.17
N VAL A 13 3.26 -15.52 -0.18
CA VAL A 13 1.87 -15.06 -0.07
C VAL A 13 1.50 -14.78 1.39
N LEU A 14 1.90 -15.65 2.31
CA LEU A 14 1.67 -15.46 3.75
C LEU A 14 2.34 -14.18 4.26
N LEU A 15 3.61 -13.95 3.90
CA LEU A 15 4.33 -12.73 4.26
C LEU A 15 3.68 -11.47 3.69
N LEU A 16 3.20 -11.51 2.44
CA LEU A 16 2.47 -10.42 1.81
C LEU A 16 1.17 -10.10 2.56
N VAL A 17 0.40 -11.11 2.96
CA VAL A 17 -0.85 -10.91 3.72
C VAL A 17 -0.54 -10.28 5.09
N LEU A 18 0.49 -10.76 5.78
CA LEU A 18 0.93 -10.19 7.07
C LEU A 18 1.39 -8.74 6.92
N ALA A 19 2.20 -8.43 5.91
CA ALA A 19 2.67 -7.07 5.64
C ALA A 19 1.50 -6.11 5.35
N ASN A 20 0.52 -6.54 4.56
CA ASN A 20 -0.69 -5.76 4.30
C ASN A 20 -1.55 -5.57 5.55
N GLY A 21 -1.69 -6.60 6.38
CA GLY A 21 -2.38 -6.51 7.67
C GLY A 21 -1.72 -5.49 8.62
N ILE A 22 -0.40 -5.50 8.71
CA ILE A 22 0.37 -4.53 9.50
C ILE A 22 0.15 -3.10 8.98
N GLN A 23 0.18 -2.90 7.66
CA GLN A 23 -0.06 -1.59 7.05
C GLN A 23 -1.48 -1.09 7.29
N ALA A 24 -2.49 -1.94 7.14
CA ALA A 24 -3.88 -1.60 7.43
C ALA A 24 -4.10 -1.28 8.93
N PHE A 25 -3.45 -2.04 9.82
CA PHE A 25 -3.55 -1.80 11.26
C PHE A 25 -2.88 -0.48 11.67
N ARG A 26 -1.73 -0.16 11.06
CA ARG A 26 -1.06 1.14 11.23
C ARG A 26 -1.91 2.28 10.68
N ALA A 27 -2.60 2.09 9.55
CA ALA A 27 -3.48 3.10 8.96
C ALA A 27 -4.66 3.47 9.89
N ARG A 28 -5.24 2.52 10.63
CA ARG A 28 -6.33 2.80 11.59
C ARG A 28 -5.91 3.71 12.75
N LYS A 29 -4.62 3.73 13.10
CA LYS A 29 -4.08 4.60 14.14
C LYS A 29 -3.82 6.03 13.65
N LEU A 30 -3.87 6.28 12.34
CA LEU A 30 -3.78 7.63 11.81
C LEU A 30 -5.15 8.31 11.88
N PRO A 31 -5.23 9.55 12.42
CA PRO A 31 -6.48 10.29 12.46
C PRO A 31 -7.03 10.47 11.03
N SER A 32 -8.34 10.24 10.86
CA SER A 32 -9.06 10.26 9.56
C SER A 32 -8.94 11.58 8.79
N HIS A 33 -8.44 12.62 9.46
CA HIS A 33 -8.20 13.93 8.87
C HIS A 33 -7.02 13.95 7.88
N PHE A 34 -6.16 12.92 7.87
CA PHE A 34 -5.02 12.81 6.95
C PHE A 34 -5.42 12.06 5.68
N LYS A 35 -5.35 12.75 4.52
CA LYS A 35 -5.67 12.17 3.19
C LYS A 35 -4.79 10.97 2.80
N GLU A 36 -3.67 10.76 3.49
CA GLU A 36 -2.78 9.60 3.29
C GLU A 36 -3.37 8.31 3.83
N THR A 37 -4.17 8.37 4.91
CA THR A 37 -4.82 7.20 5.50
C THR A 37 -5.76 6.53 4.51
N ASN A 38 -6.48 7.33 3.71
CA ASN A 38 -7.38 6.82 2.68
C ASN A 38 -6.63 6.07 1.57
N HIS A 39 -5.45 6.55 1.16
CA HIS A 39 -4.64 5.86 0.13
C HIS A 39 -4.15 4.49 0.58
N VAL A 40 -3.76 4.36 1.85
CA VAL A 40 -3.38 3.05 2.42
C VAL A 40 -4.58 2.12 2.51
N ILE A 41 -5.75 2.64 2.89
CA ILE A 41 -6.99 1.85 2.90
C ILE A 41 -7.35 1.38 1.47
N TYR A 42 -7.29 2.26 0.46
CA TYR A 42 -7.54 1.87 -0.93
C TYR A 42 -6.55 0.82 -1.43
N SER A 43 -5.25 1.01 -1.22
CA SER A 43 -4.21 0.04 -1.59
C SER A 43 -4.43 -1.32 -0.91
N SER A 44 -4.82 -1.33 0.37
CA SER A 44 -5.14 -2.57 1.08
C SER A 44 -6.36 -3.30 0.48
N PHE A 45 -7.39 -2.57 0.04
CA PHE A 45 -8.58 -3.14 -0.60
C PHE A 45 -8.26 -3.72 -1.99
N THR A 46 -7.50 -3.00 -2.81
CA THR A 46 -7.05 -3.49 -4.13
C THR A 46 -6.22 -4.76 -4.00
N THR A 47 -5.38 -4.84 -2.98
CA THR A 47 -4.55 -6.02 -2.71
C THR A 47 -5.40 -7.25 -2.41
N VAL A 48 -6.44 -7.12 -1.59
CA VAL A 48 -7.38 -8.21 -1.28
C VAL A 48 -8.12 -8.68 -2.54
N LEU A 49 -8.62 -7.75 -3.35
CA LEU A 49 -9.30 -8.08 -4.62
C LEU A 49 -8.38 -8.83 -5.59
N LEU A 50 -7.11 -8.42 -5.69
CA LEU A 50 -6.14 -9.05 -6.58
C LEU A 50 -5.69 -10.44 -6.09
N ILE A 51 -5.57 -10.64 -4.76
CA ILE A 51 -5.35 -11.97 -4.18
C ILE A 51 -6.53 -12.89 -4.49
N ALA A 52 -7.76 -12.42 -4.33
CA ALA A 52 -8.97 -13.18 -4.64
C ALA A 52 -9.03 -13.54 -6.14
N ALA A 53 -8.75 -12.58 -7.03
CA ALA A 53 -8.71 -12.81 -8.47
C ALA A 53 -7.61 -13.81 -8.87
N SER A 54 -6.41 -13.67 -8.32
CA SER A 54 -5.29 -14.58 -8.59
C SER A 54 -5.57 -16.01 -8.11
N THR A 55 -6.23 -16.13 -6.96
CA THR A 55 -6.68 -17.42 -6.43
C THR A 55 -7.71 -18.08 -7.35
N GLY A 56 -8.68 -17.30 -7.86
CA GLY A 56 -9.67 -17.78 -8.84
C GLY A 56 -9.04 -18.28 -10.13
N ILE A 57 -8.08 -17.53 -10.69
CA ILE A 57 -7.38 -17.94 -11.92
C ILE A 57 -6.52 -19.20 -11.67
N TYR A 58 -5.88 -19.32 -10.51
CA TYR A 58 -5.10 -20.50 -10.14
C TYR A 58 -5.95 -21.79 -10.11
N PHE A 59 -7.17 -21.72 -9.58
CA PHE A 59 -8.10 -22.86 -9.57
C PHE A 59 -8.73 -23.15 -10.94
N ALA A 60 -8.91 -22.13 -11.77
CA ALA A 60 -9.47 -22.30 -13.12
C ALA A 60 -8.54 -23.00 -14.11
N GLN A 61 -7.22 -22.90 -13.93
CA GLN A 61 -6.27 -23.52 -14.86
C GLN A 61 -6.05 -25.02 -14.55
N LYS A 62 -6.03 -25.87 -15.58
CA LYS A 62 -5.69 -27.31 -15.44
C LYS A 62 -4.19 -27.60 -15.58
N SER A 63 -3.47 -26.78 -16.36
CA SER A 63 -2.05 -27.01 -16.69
C SER A 63 -1.11 -26.34 -15.69
N PHE A 64 -0.22 -27.12 -15.08
CA PHE A 64 0.75 -26.64 -14.07
C PHE A 64 1.68 -25.53 -14.58
N ASN A 65 2.13 -25.60 -15.83
CA ASN A 65 3.00 -24.57 -16.42
C ASN A 65 2.31 -23.21 -16.57
N VAL A 66 1.00 -23.20 -16.78
CA VAL A 66 0.21 -21.97 -16.91
C VAL A 66 -0.07 -21.38 -15.53
N LYS A 67 -0.34 -22.23 -14.52
CA LYS A 67 -0.53 -21.81 -13.13
C LYS A 67 0.66 -21.02 -12.61
N ASP A 68 1.87 -21.55 -12.78
CA ASP A 68 3.06 -20.91 -12.23
C ASP A 68 3.30 -19.53 -12.87
N ARG A 69 3.22 -19.44 -14.21
CA ARG A 69 3.36 -18.17 -14.93
C ARG A 69 2.33 -17.12 -14.50
N VAL A 70 1.07 -17.52 -14.33
CA VAL A 70 0.01 -16.61 -13.86
C VAL A 70 0.31 -16.10 -12.46
N LEU A 71 0.78 -16.96 -11.55
CA LEU A 71 1.12 -16.55 -10.18
C LEU A 71 2.24 -15.50 -10.17
N TRP A 72 3.31 -15.71 -10.93
CA TRP A 72 4.40 -14.74 -11.03
C TRP A 72 3.93 -13.39 -11.59
N ILE A 73 3.15 -13.41 -12.67
CA ILE A 73 2.60 -12.19 -13.30
C ILE A 73 1.67 -11.46 -12.31
N SER A 74 0.80 -12.19 -11.62
CA SER A 74 -0.08 -11.63 -10.58
C SER A 74 0.69 -10.93 -9.47
N ILE A 75 1.78 -11.54 -8.97
CA ILE A 75 2.62 -10.97 -7.90
C ILE A 75 3.31 -9.68 -8.38
N HIS A 76 3.87 -9.68 -9.59
CA HIS A 76 4.49 -8.48 -10.15
C HIS A 76 3.47 -7.35 -10.38
N LEU A 77 2.29 -7.67 -10.88
CA LEU A 77 1.22 -6.70 -11.10
C LEU A 77 0.72 -6.12 -9.77
N LEU A 78 0.58 -6.95 -8.72
CA LEU A 78 0.23 -6.53 -7.37
C LEU A 78 1.22 -5.50 -6.82
N ASN A 79 2.52 -5.79 -6.92
CA ASN A 79 3.58 -4.91 -6.44
C ASN A 79 3.62 -3.60 -7.24
N ALA A 80 3.49 -3.67 -8.57
CA ALA A 80 3.48 -2.49 -9.42
C ALA A 80 2.30 -1.56 -9.10
N LEU A 81 1.09 -2.11 -8.95
CA LEU A 81 -0.11 -1.34 -8.62
C LEU A 81 -0.03 -0.72 -7.21
N ASN A 82 0.45 -1.46 -6.22
CA ASN A 82 0.64 -0.92 -4.87
C ASN A 82 1.71 0.17 -4.82
N PHE A 83 2.83 -0.05 -5.49
CA PHE A 83 3.87 0.96 -5.59
C PHE A 83 3.32 2.22 -6.25
N LEU A 84 2.59 2.06 -7.36
CA LEU A 84 1.97 3.18 -8.08
C LEU A 84 0.97 3.94 -7.20
N LEU A 85 0.06 3.26 -6.51
CA LEU A 85 -0.96 3.88 -5.65
C LEU A 85 -0.36 4.66 -4.47
N ILE A 86 0.69 4.12 -3.85
CA ILE A 86 1.36 4.76 -2.70
C ILE A 86 2.27 5.90 -3.15
N TYR A 87 3.02 5.72 -4.25
CA TYR A 87 3.97 6.71 -4.74
C TYR A 87 3.34 7.82 -5.57
N ILE A 88 2.32 7.56 -6.41
CA ILE A 88 1.70 8.61 -7.22
C ILE A 88 1.16 9.73 -6.34
N TYR A 89 0.49 9.41 -5.24
CA TYR A 89 -0.05 10.45 -4.35
C TYR A 89 1.07 11.31 -3.76
N LYS A 90 2.16 10.68 -3.30
CA LYS A 90 3.33 11.39 -2.77
C LYS A 90 4.04 12.23 -3.85
N MET A 91 4.21 11.69 -5.05
CA MET A 91 4.82 12.37 -6.20
C MET A 91 3.96 13.54 -6.67
N PHE A 92 2.64 13.36 -6.72
CA PHE A 92 1.69 14.41 -7.10
C PHE A 92 1.69 15.55 -6.07
N VAL A 93 1.70 15.24 -4.77
CA VAL A 93 1.81 16.25 -3.71
C VAL A 93 3.17 16.96 -3.76
N MET A 94 4.27 16.23 -4.00
CA MET A 94 5.61 16.78 -4.12
C MET A 94 5.76 17.72 -5.33
N LEU A 95 5.22 17.34 -6.49
CA LEU A 95 5.31 18.11 -7.75
C LEU A 95 4.38 19.33 -7.75
N PHE A 96 3.14 19.18 -7.30
CA PHE A 96 2.11 20.21 -7.45
C PHE A 96 1.90 21.09 -6.20
N LYS A 97 2.39 20.69 -5.01
CA LYS A 97 2.33 21.48 -3.78
C LYS A 97 3.66 21.53 -3.02
N PRO A 98 4.75 22.03 -3.64
CA PRO A 98 6.07 22.11 -3.01
C PRO A 98 6.08 22.97 -1.73
N GLN A 99 5.22 23.99 -1.63
CA GLN A 99 5.13 24.93 -0.50
C GLN A 99 4.66 24.33 0.84
N ARG A 100 4.14 23.09 0.85
CA ARG A 100 3.75 22.39 2.09
C ARG A 100 4.79 21.38 2.58
N ASN A 101 5.82 21.13 1.78
CA ASN A 101 6.90 20.19 2.10
C ASN A 101 8.19 20.88 2.56
N THR A 102 8.14 22.20 2.81
CA THR A 102 9.25 22.95 3.40
C THR A 102 9.03 23.15 4.90
N THR A 103 10.10 22.96 5.68
CA THR A 103 10.17 23.10 7.15
C THR A 103 9.59 24.44 7.65
N GLU A 104 9.58 25.47 6.80
CA GLU A 104 9.06 26.81 7.08
C GLU A 104 7.54 26.84 7.35
N ALA A 105 6.73 26.10 6.58
CA ALA A 105 5.27 26.05 6.78
C ALA A 105 4.87 25.31 8.07
N PHE A 106 5.72 24.39 8.54
CA PHE A 106 5.56 23.72 9.84
C PHE A 106 5.89 24.69 10.99
N ASN A 107 6.98 25.45 10.86
CA ASN A 107 7.41 26.43 11.85
C ASN A 107 6.42 27.60 11.98
N GLU A 108 5.85 28.09 10.87
CA GLU A 108 4.89 29.21 10.91
C GLU A 108 3.58 28.84 11.64
N LYS A 109 3.08 27.60 11.42
CA LYS A 109 1.90 27.08 12.15
C LYS A 109 2.18 26.89 13.63
N ARG A 110 3.40 26.50 13.99
CA ARG A 110 3.83 26.36 15.39
C ARG A 110 3.88 27.72 16.08
N THR A 111 4.47 28.72 15.43
CA THR A 111 4.57 30.09 15.95
C THR A 111 3.19 30.73 16.12
N LYS A 112 2.27 30.56 15.18
CA LYS A 112 0.88 31.06 15.32
C LYS A 112 0.11 30.41 16.46
N ARG A 113 0.29 29.09 16.69
CA ARG A 113 -0.33 28.40 17.84
C ARG A 113 0.23 28.88 19.18
N ILE A 114 1.55 29.02 19.25
CA ILE A 114 2.27 29.52 20.43
C ILE A 114 1.76 30.94 20.76
N ASN A 115 1.74 31.87 19.79
CA ASN A 115 1.24 33.22 20.03
C ASN A 115 -0.23 33.26 20.49
N ASN A 116 -1.10 32.43 19.92
CA ASN A 116 -2.50 32.35 20.39
C ASN A 116 -2.66 31.75 21.80
N GLN A 117 -1.69 31.01 22.31
CA GLN A 117 -1.70 30.53 23.70
C GLN A 117 -1.18 31.58 24.70
N PHE A 118 -0.40 32.56 24.24
CA PHE A 118 0.09 33.65 25.09
C PHE A 118 -0.83 34.89 25.05
N LEU A 119 -1.74 34.97 24.08
CA LEU A 119 -2.68 36.09 23.90
C LEU A 119 -4.08 35.81 24.45
N ASN A 120 -4.32 34.63 25.05
CA ASN A 120 -5.51 34.27 25.83
C ASN A 120 -5.10 34.00 27.27
#